data_AF-A0A3D2X7J4-F1
#
_entry.id   AF-A0A3D2X7J4-F1
#
_cell.length_a   1.000
_cell.length_b   1.000
_cell.length_c   1.000
_cell.angle_alpha   90.00
_cell.angle_beta   90.00
_cell.angle_gamma   90.00
#
_symmetry.space_group_name_H-M   'P 1'
#
loop_
_entity.id
_entity.type
_entity.pdbx_description
1 polymer ?
#
loop_
_entity_poly.entity_id
_entity_poly.type
_entity_poly.pdbx_seq_one_letter_code
_entity_poly.pdbx_strand_id
1 'polypeptide(L)'
;NTEELVATIHKTTEKLEDGNQIVERSVNSIQSLNTQMNTINSEIGSIYNFIQNQEETANAFVTSIDTLSDSYEEMQSQCNNAGKYFFDIVRGTDKIRGNLVRNAMGFTTKEFLHVFEVDHMIFTWRLYNAINKYETLDMNIVNNPKDCKLGKWCNNLKDEKILNHPSFLKIKKYHEELHAVAVRCLQEIDNQNRAQAIHYYEEASVTLQKLLQEIDKVKQIV
;
A
#
# COMPACT_ATOMS: atom_id res chain seq x y z
N ASN A 1 -79.46 35.67 65.59
CA ASN A 1 -78.04 35.43 65.27
C ASN A 1 -77.74 33.97 64.89
N THR A 2 -78.71 33.29 64.27
CA THR A 2 -78.66 31.87 63.86
C THR A 2 -78.40 31.72 62.37
N GLU A 3 -78.84 32.68 61.55
CA GLU A 3 -78.55 32.73 60.11
C GLU A 3 -77.05 32.88 59.83
N GLU A 4 -76.33 33.70 60.60
CA GLU A 4 -74.87 33.86 60.47
C GLU A 4 -74.10 32.56 60.79
N LEU A 5 -74.58 31.81 61.79
CA LEU A 5 -74.03 30.51 62.15
C LEU A 5 -74.27 29.46 61.04
N VAL A 6 -75.49 29.41 60.48
CA VAL A 6 -75.84 28.51 59.37
C VAL A 6 -75.03 28.84 58.12
N ALA A 7 -74.85 30.13 57.79
CA ALA A 7 -74.00 30.56 56.67
C ALA A 7 -72.52 30.18 56.88
N THR A 8 -72.02 30.30 58.11
CA THR A 8 -70.64 29.93 58.46
C THR A 8 -70.42 28.42 58.40
N ILE A 9 -71.39 27.63 58.87
CA ILE A 9 -71.38 26.16 58.75
C ILE A 9 -71.39 25.76 57.27
N HIS A 10 -72.27 26.34 56.45
CA HIS A 10 -72.33 26.05 55.02
C HIS A 10 -71.01 26.34 54.31
N LYS A 11 -70.41 27.51 54.57
CA LYS A 11 -69.11 27.91 54.02
C LYS A 11 -67.97 27.00 54.49
N THR A 12 -68.04 26.49 55.72
CA THR A 12 -67.05 25.55 56.26
C THR A 12 -67.20 24.18 55.63
N THR A 13 -68.43 23.71 55.42
CA THR A 13 -68.72 22.45 54.72
C THR A 13 -68.26 22.52 53.27
N GLU A 14 -68.52 23.60 52.53
CA GLU A 14 -67.98 23.80 51.17
C GLU A 14 -66.45 23.76 51.14
N LYS A 15 -65.79 24.44 52.09
CA LYS A 15 -64.31 24.41 52.18
C LYS A 15 -63.76 23.03 52.53
N LEU A 16 -64.46 22.27 53.38
CA LEU A 16 -64.09 20.90 53.71
C LEU A 16 -64.28 19.98 52.50
N GLU A 17 -65.35 20.15 51.74
CA GLU A 17 -65.61 19.43 50.49
C GLU A 17 -64.51 19.70 49.45
N ASP A 18 -64.17 20.98 49.24
CA ASP A 18 -63.10 21.39 48.32
C ASP A 18 -61.72 20.88 48.79
N GLY A 19 -61.45 20.96 50.09
CA GLY A 19 -60.26 20.36 50.71
C GLY A 19 -60.19 18.85 50.52
N ASN A 20 -61.31 18.15 50.64
CA ASN A 20 -61.39 16.70 50.46
C ASN A 20 -61.14 16.31 48.99
N GLN A 21 -61.69 17.07 48.04
CA GLN A 21 -61.39 16.88 46.61
C GLN A 21 -59.92 17.15 46.26
N ILE A 22 -59.27 18.10 46.93
CA ILE A 22 -57.83 18.36 46.74
C ILE A 22 -56.98 17.21 47.30
N VAL A 23 -57.35 16.67 48.46
CA VAL A 23 -56.70 15.48 49.05
C VAL A 23 -56.85 14.28 48.12
N GLU A 24 -58.06 14.03 47.61
CA GLU A 24 -58.32 12.94 46.67
C GLU A 24 -57.49 13.07 45.39
N ARG A 25 -57.41 14.28 44.81
CA ARG A 25 -56.52 14.57 43.68
C ARG A 25 -55.04 14.34 44.00
N SER A 26 -54.61 14.67 45.22
CA SER A 26 -53.22 14.47 45.67
C SER A 26 -52.90 12.98 45.83
N VAL A 27 -53.82 12.19 46.38
CA VAL A 27 -53.68 10.72 46.49
C VAL A 27 -53.56 10.09 45.11
N ASN A 28 -54.43 10.48 44.17
CA ASN A 28 -54.36 10.00 42.79
C ASN A 28 -53.04 10.37 42.11
N SER A 29 -52.51 11.57 42.39
CA SER A 29 -51.21 12.02 41.88
C SER A 29 -50.05 11.20 42.45
N ILE A 30 -50.06 10.90 43.75
CA ILE A 30 -49.05 10.06 44.41
C ILE A 30 -49.07 8.64 43.85
N GLN A 31 -50.26 8.08 43.60
CA GLN A 31 -50.40 6.75 43.03
C GLN A 31 -49.87 6.71 41.59
N SER A 32 -50.09 7.77 40.81
CA SER A 32 -49.48 7.94 39.49
C SER A 32 -47.95 8.03 39.56
N LEU A 33 -47.41 8.83 40.50
CA LEU A 33 -45.96 8.94 40.72
C LEU A 33 -45.32 7.60 41.10
N ASN A 34 -45.96 6.83 41.97
CA ASN A 34 -45.48 5.50 42.34
C ASN A 34 -45.43 4.57 41.11
N THR A 35 -46.46 4.63 40.27
CA THR A 35 -46.50 3.85 39.02
C THR A 35 -45.36 4.25 38.08
N GLN A 36 -45.14 5.56 37.88
CA GLN A 36 -44.04 6.08 37.07
C GLN A 36 -42.67 5.68 37.63
N MET A 37 -42.50 5.70 38.95
CA MET A 37 -41.24 5.30 39.60
C MET A 37 -40.92 3.82 39.38
N ASN A 38 -41.94 2.95 39.41
CA ASN A 38 -41.77 1.54 39.10
C ASN A 38 -41.37 1.31 37.64
N THR A 39 -41.94 2.10 36.70
CA THR A 39 -41.52 2.09 35.30
C THR A 39 -40.06 2.51 35.15
N ILE A 40 -39.64 3.63 35.78
CA ILE A 40 -38.26 4.11 35.76
C ILE A 40 -37.30 3.04 36.29
N ASN A 41 -37.65 2.38 37.40
CA ASN A 41 -36.80 1.34 37.97
C ASN A 41 -36.63 0.13 37.02
N SER A 42 -37.71 -0.25 36.30
CA SER A 42 -37.64 -1.28 35.26
C SER A 42 -36.79 -0.87 34.06
N GLU A 43 -36.85 0.40 33.66
CA GLU A 43 -36.03 0.94 32.57
C GLU A 43 -34.54 0.97 32.95
N ILE A 44 -34.21 1.36 34.18
CA ILE A 44 -32.83 1.31 34.70
C ILE A 44 -32.27 -0.11 34.66
N GLY A 45 -33.06 -1.12 35.06
CA GLY A 45 -32.66 -2.52 34.95
C GLY A 45 -32.37 -2.95 33.51
N SER A 46 -33.20 -2.50 32.56
CA SER A 46 -32.97 -2.74 31.13
C SER A 46 -31.71 -2.05 30.61
N ILE A 47 -31.44 -0.81 31.04
CA ILE A 47 -30.22 -0.07 30.68
C ILE A 47 -28.98 -0.78 31.21
N TYR A 48 -29.01 -1.30 32.44
CA TYR A 48 -27.89 -2.05 33.00
C TYR A 48 -27.56 -3.30 32.16
N ASN A 49 -28.59 -4.07 31.79
CA ASN A 49 -28.41 -5.24 30.93
C ASN A 49 -27.86 -4.85 29.55
N PHE A 50 -28.30 -3.72 29.01
CA PHE A 50 -27.78 -3.20 27.75
C PHE A 50 -26.29 -2.81 27.85
N ILE A 51 -25.89 -2.13 28.93
CA ILE A 51 -24.49 -1.76 29.17
C ILE A 51 -23.61 -3.02 29.26
N GLN A 52 -24.06 -4.06 29.97
CA GLN A 52 -23.32 -5.32 30.05
C GLN A 52 -23.12 -5.97 28.68
N ASN A 53 -24.20 -6.08 27.88
CA ASN A 53 -24.09 -6.61 26.52
C ASN A 53 -23.18 -5.75 25.63
N GLN A 54 -23.18 -4.44 25.83
CA GLN A 54 -22.31 -3.52 25.09
C GLN A 54 -20.84 -3.69 25.49
N GLU A 55 -20.55 -3.90 26.77
CA GLU A 55 -19.20 -4.18 27.26
C GLU A 55 -18.66 -5.50 26.68
N GLU A 56 -19.47 -6.56 26.68
CA GLU A 56 -19.13 -7.84 26.04
C GLU A 56 -18.83 -7.67 24.54
N THR A 57 -19.67 -6.90 23.84
CA THR A 57 -19.48 -6.62 22.42
C THR A 57 -18.20 -5.82 22.17
N ALA A 58 -17.91 -4.82 23.01
CA ALA A 58 -16.69 -4.01 22.91
C ALA A 58 -15.43 -4.86 23.12
N ASN A 59 -15.45 -5.78 24.10
CA ASN A 59 -14.34 -6.70 24.35
C ASN A 59 -14.11 -7.66 23.18
N ALA A 60 -15.19 -8.20 22.59
CA ALA A 60 -15.11 -9.03 21.39
C ALA A 60 -14.54 -8.25 20.19
N PHE A 61 -14.91 -6.97 20.07
CA PHE A 61 -14.37 -6.09 19.04
C PHE A 61 -12.87 -5.84 19.20
N VAL A 62 -12.39 -5.56 20.43
CA VAL A 62 -10.95 -5.42 20.71
C VAL A 62 -10.19 -6.70 20.35
N THR A 63 -10.71 -7.86 20.75
CA THR A 63 -10.11 -9.16 20.41
C THR A 63 -10.02 -9.38 18.89
N SER A 64 -11.03 -8.91 18.16
CA SER A 64 -11.06 -8.98 16.69
C SER A 64 -10.00 -8.07 16.05
N ILE A 65 -9.74 -6.90 16.64
CA ILE A 65 -8.68 -6.00 16.19
C ILE A 65 -7.31 -6.64 16.41
N ASP A 66 -7.07 -7.25 17.57
CA ASP A 66 -5.78 -7.92 17.84
C ASP A 66 -5.52 -9.05 16.84
N THR A 67 -6.53 -9.89 16.59
CA THR A 67 -6.45 -10.97 15.59
C THR A 67 -6.19 -10.44 14.18
N LEU A 68 -6.80 -9.30 13.83
CA LEU A 68 -6.59 -8.65 12.54
C LEU A 68 -5.16 -8.11 12.42
N SER A 69 -4.60 -7.55 13.50
CA SER A 69 -3.22 -7.08 13.55
C SER A 69 -2.24 -8.23 13.33
N ASP A 70 -2.42 -9.35 14.02
CA ASP A 70 -1.58 -10.55 13.85
C ASP A 70 -1.64 -11.08 12.41
N SER A 71 -2.85 -11.15 11.85
CA SER A 71 -3.06 -11.58 10.46
C SER A 71 -2.38 -10.65 9.46
N TYR A 72 -2.34 -9.35 9.74
CA TYR A 72 -1.67 -8.36 8.90
C TYR A 72 -0.14 -8.51 8.93
N GLU A 73 0.43 -8.74 10.12
CA GLU A 73 1.86 -8.99 10.27
C GLU A 73 2.28 -10.28 9.54
N GLU A 74 1.50 -11.35 9.66
CA GLU A 74 1.73 -12.58 8.91
C GLU A 74 1.64 -12.33 7.40
N MET A 75 0.59 -11.67 6.92
CA MET A 75 0.42 -11.35 5.51
C MET A 75 1.59 -10.52 4.96
N GLN A 76 2.03 -9.50 5.70
CA GLN A 76 3.19 -8.68 5.32
C GLN A 76 4.46 -9.53 5.19
N SER A 77 4.70 -10.44 6.14
CA SER A 77 5.83 -11.39 6.10
C SER A 77 5.74 -12.31 4.88
N GLN A 78 4.56 -12.87 4.60
CA GLN A 78 4.33 -13.73 3.43
C GLN A 78 4.57 -12.97 2.11
N CYS A 79 4.10 -11.73 1.99
CA CYS A 79 4.34 -10.90 0.81
C CYS A 79 5.84 -10.62 0.59
N ASN A 80 6.58 -10.31 1.65
CA ASN A 80 8.04 -10.10 1.57
C ASN A 80 8.78 -11.37 1.13
N ASN A 81 8.38 -12.52 1.69
CA ASN A 81 8.95 -13.82 1.31
C ASN A 81 8.66 -14.17 -0.15
N ALA A 82 7.41 -13.95 -0.60
CA ALA A 82 7.04 -14.14 -2.00
C ALA A 82 7.89 -13.26 -2.92
N GLY A 83 8.09 -11.98 -2.57
CA GLY A 83 8.97 -11.06 -3.32
C GLY A 83 10.39 -11.59 -3.45
N LYS A 84 10.97 -12.11 -2.36
CA LYS A 84 12.29 -12.74 -2.36
C LYS A 84 12.35 -14.00 -3.24
N TYR A 85 11.36 -14.89 -3.15
CA TYR A 85 11.29 -16.08 -4.00
C TYR A 85 11.19 -15.72 -5.49
N PHE A 86 10.36 -14.74 -5.85
CA PHE A 86 10.29 -14.25 -7.22
C PHE A 86 11.63 -13.70 -7.70
N PHE A 87 12.31 -12.90 -6.88
CA PHE A 87 13.65 -12.42 -7.19
C PHE A 87 14.63 -13.57 -7.46
N ASP A 88 14.68 -14.57 -6.57
CA ASP A 88 15.59 -15.71 -6.69
C ASP A 88 15.34 -16.53 -7.97
N ILE A 89 14.07 -16.77 -8.32
CA ILE A 89 13.69 -17.48 -9.56
C ILE A 89 14.13 -16.70 -10.80
N VAL A 90 13.88 -15.39 -10.84
CA VAL A 90 14.25 -14.54 -11.98
C VAL A 90 15.78 -14.47 -12.11
N ARG A 91 16.52 -14.32 -11.00
CA ARG A 91 18.00 -14.35 -11.02
C ARG A 91 18.55 -15.73 -11.44
N GLY A 92 17.93 -16.82 -11.00
CA GLY A 92 18.28 -18.18 -11.43
C GLY A 92 18.11 -18.35 -12.94
N THR A 93 16.96 -17.92 -13.47
CA THR A 93 16.66 -17.93 -14.90
C THR A 93 17.65 -17.09 -15.71
N ASP A 94 18.00 -15.89 -15.22
CA ASP A 94 19.00 -15.03 -15.85
C ASP A 94 20.39 -15.67 -15.89
N LYS A 95 20.81 -16.34 -14.81
CA LYS A 95 22.08 -17.08 -14.77
C LYS A 95 22.11 -18.20 -15.81
N ILE A 96 21.02 -18.97 -15.92
CA ILE A 96 20.87 -20.03 -16.94
C ILE A 96 20.96 -19.42 -18.35
N ARG A 97 20.20 -18.34 -18.62
CA ARG A 97 20.25 -17.62 -19.90
C ARG A 97 21.66 -17.15 -20.21
N GLY A 98 22.34 -16.54 -19.26
CA GLY A 98 23.71 -16.05 -19.41
C GLY A 98 24.71 -17.16 -19.72
N ASN A 99 24.54 -18.35 -19.12
CA ASN A 99 25.34 -19.55 -19.46
C ASN A 99 25.07 -20.04 -20.88
N LEU A 100 23.80 -20.10 -21.29
CA LEU A 100 23.42 -20.51 -22.65
C LEU A 100 24.03 -19.57 -23.70
N VAL A 101 23.93 -18.26 -23.51
CA VAL A 101 24.53 -17.27 -24.42
C VAL A 101 26.05 -17.41 -24.51
N ARG A 102 26.74 -17.68 -23.40
CA ARG A 102 28.21 -17.87 -23.40
C ARG A 102 28.65 -19.12 -24.16
N ASN A 103 27.85 -20.18 -24.10
CA ASN A 103 28.17 -21.47 -24.70
C ASN A 103 27.55 -21.67 -26.08
N ALA A 104 26.71 -20.73 -26.52
CA ALA A 104 26.10 -20.79 -27.84
C ALA A 104 27.12 -20.49 -28.92
N MET A 105 27.30 -21.42 -29.85
CA MET A 105 28.02 -21.17 -31.09
C MET A 105 27.04 -20.69 -32.16
N GLY A 106 27.37 -19.61 -32.87
CA GLY A 106 26.68 -19.24 -34.11
C GLY A 106 25.44 -18.36 -33.98
N PHE A 107 25.29 -17.59 -32.89
CA PHE A 107 24.21 -16.58 -32.82
C PHE A 107 24.36 -15.54 -33.93
N THR A 108 23.25 -15.26 -34.60
CA THR A 108 23.10 -14.17 -35.57
C THR A 108 23.17 -12.81 -34.87
N THR A 109 23.46 -11.76 -35.64
CA THR A 109 23.41 -10.37 -35.12
C THR A 109 22.06 -10.05 -34.50
N LYS A 110 20.96 -10.49 -35.12
CA LYS A 110 19.59 -10.27 -34.62
C LYS A 110 19.34 -10.94 -33.27
N GLU A 111 19.84 -12.16 -33.07
CA GLU A 111 19.74 -12.87 -31.79
C GLU A 111 20.60 -12.18 -30.70
N PHE A 112 21.80 -11.72 -31.04
CA PHE A 112 22.61 -10.93 -30.11
C PHE A 112 21.94 -9.61 -29.72
N LEU A 113 21.33 -8.91 -30.66
CA LEU A 113 20.55 -7.70 -30.38
C LEU A 113 19.42 -8.00 -29.38
N HIS A 114 18.72 -9.13 -29.53
CA HIS A 114 17.72 -9.54 -28.55
C HIS A 114 18.34 -9.84 -27.17
N VAL A 115 19.48 -10.54 -27.11
CA VAL A 115 20.20 -10.75 -25.84
C VAL A 115 20.52 -9.42 -25.15
N PHE A 116 20.97 -8.41 -25.89
CA PHE A 116 21.29 -7.11 -25.31
C PHE A 116 20.07 -6.40 -24.73
N GLU A 117 18.91 -6.51 -25.37
CA GLU A 117 17.66 -5.96 -24.83
C GLU A 117 17.34 -6.60 -23.48
N VAL A 118 17.31 -7.93 -23.42
CA VAL A 118 16.90 -8.60 -22.18
C VAL A 118 17.97 -8.47 -21.09
N ASP A 119 19.25 -8.35 -21.45
CA ASP A 119 20.32 -7.97 -20.49
C ASP A 119 20.03 -6.60 -19.86
N HIS A 120 19.66 -5.60 -20.66
CA HIS A 120 19.39 -4.24 -20.15
C HIS A 120 18.03 -4.10 -19.45
N MET A 121 17.02 -4.89 -19.85
CA MET A 121 15.76 -4.99 -19.10
C MET A 121 15.99 -5.55 -17.70
N ILE A 122 16.77 -6.63 -17.60
CA ILE A 122 17.13 -7.22 -16.30
C ILE A 122 17.99 -6.26 -15.50
N PHE A 123 18.94 -5.57 -16.12
CA PHE A 123 19.74 -4.55 -15.46
C PHE A 123 18.88 -3.45 -14.80
N THR A 124 17.91 -2.88 -15.53
CA THR A 124 17.01 -1.87 -14.95
C THR A 124 16.11 -2.46 -13.86
N TRP A 125 15.59 -3.68 -14.04
CA TRP A 125 14.84 -4.38 -12.99
C TRP A 125 15.67 -4.61 -11.71
N ARG A 126 16.96 -4.90 -11.85
CA ARG A 126 17.88 -5.05 -10.69
C ARG A 126 18.06 -3.73 -9.93
N LEU A 127 18.01 -2.57 -10.58
CA LEU A 127 18.00 -1.27 -9.87
C LEU A 127 16.78 -1.14 -8.95
N TYR A 128 15.60 -1.51 -9.42
CA TYR A 128 14.39 -1.52 -8.59
C TYR A 128 14.52 -2.47 -7.40
N ASN A 129 15.12 -3.65 -7.60
CA ASN A 129 15.36 -4.60 -6.52
C ASN A 129 16.41 -4.09 -5.54
N ALA A 130 17.39 -3.30 -5.98
CA ALA A 130 18.33 -2.62 -5.09
C ALA A 130 17.63 -1.57 -4.22
N ILE A 131 16.72 -0.77 -4.78
CA ILE A 131 15.91 0.20 -4.02
C ILE A 131 15.09 -0.49 -2.92
N ASN A 132 14.55 -1.68 -3.23
CA ASN A 132 13.74 -2.47 -2.29
C ASN A 132 14.58 -3.45 -1.45
N LYS A 133 15.91 -3.35 -1.47
CA LYS A 133 16.85 -4.14 -0.66
C LYS A 133 16.81 -5.66 -0.91
N TYR A 134 16.28 -6.08 -2.06
CA TYR A 134 16.36 -7.47 -2.52
C TYR A 134 17.71 -7.82 -3.12
N GLU A 135 18.47 -6.82 -3.60
CA GLU A 135 19.80 -7.00 -4.18
C GLU A 135 20.74 -5.88 -3.73
N THR A 136 22.04 -6.16 -3.64
CA THR A 136 23.08 -5.14 -3.55
C THR A 136 23.90 -5.18 -4.84
N LEU A 137 23.96 -4.05 -5.54
CA LEU A 137 24.69 -3.92 -6.79
C LEU A 137 26.06 -3.27 -6.55
N ASP A 138 27.10 -3.82 -7.16
CA ASP A 138 28.43 -3.22 -7.13
C ASP A 138 28.51 -2.04 -8.11
N MET A 139 28.72 -0.85 -7.57
CA MET A 139 28.83 0.39 -8.35
C MET A 139 29.94 0.34 -9.39
N ASN A 140 31.05 -0.37 -9.14
CA ASN A 140 32.15 -0.50 -10.10
C ASN A 140 31.75 -1.32 -11.33
N ILE A 141 30.89 -2.33 -11.14
CA ILE A 141 30.35 -3.14 -12.23
C ILE A 141 29.30 -2.34 -13.01
N VAL A 142 28.45 -1.58 -12.31
CA VAL A 142 27.42 -0.75 -12.94
C VAL A 142 28.04 0.43 -13.72
N ASN A 143 29.09 1.03 -13.21
CA ASN A 143 29.82 2.13 -13.85
C ASN A 143 30.79 1.68 -14.96
N ASN A 144 30.44 0.63 -15.70
CA ASN A 144 31.29 0.11 -16.77
C ASN A 144 30.48 -0.27 -18.01
N PRO A 145 29.92 0.73 -18.73
CA PRO A 145 29.15 0.49 -19.95
C PRO A 145 29.96 -0.25 -21.02
N LYS A 146 31.27 -0.01 -21.11
CA LYS A 146 32.11 -0.59 -22.17
C LYS A 146 32.36 -2.09 -22.00
N ASP A 147 32.32 -2.60 -20.77
CA ASP A 147 32.58 -4.01 -20.48
C ASP A 147 31.33 -4.90 -20.47
N CYS A 148 30.14 -4.32 -20.56
CA CYS A 148 28.91 -5.08 -20.75
C CYS A 148 28.88 -5.73 -22.15
N LYS A 149 27.99 -6.72 -22.38
CA LYS A 149 27.93 -7.43 -23.67
C LYS A 149 27.64 -6.50 -24.85
N LEU A 150 26.71 -5.54 -24.66
CA LEU A 150 26.38 -4.54 -25.68
C LEU A 150 27.56 -3.59 -25.95
N GLY A 151 28.20 -3.08 -24.90
CA GLY A 151 29.39 -2.23 -25.03
C GLY A 151 30.52 -2.91 -25.79
N LYS A 152 30.81 -4.18 -25.45
CA LYS A 152 31.79 -5.01 -26.16
C LYS A 152 31.40 -5.23 -27.62
N TRP A 153 30.13 -5.48 -27.91
CA TRP A 153 29.65 -5.65 -29.29
C TRP A 153 29.77 -4.33 -30.08
N CYS A 154 29.35 -3.21 -29.52
CA CYS A 154 29.46 -1.88 -30.13
C CYS A 154 30.89 -1.48 -30.46
N ASN A 155 31.87 -1.93 -29.67
CA ASN A 155 33.30 -1.64 -29.89
C ASN A 155 33.95 -2.57 -30.93
N ASN A 156 33.44 -3.79 -31.09
CA ASN A 156 34.00 -4.80 -32.01
C ASN A 156 33.24 -4.90 -33.34
N LEU A 157 32.15 -4.16 -33.51
CA LEU A 157 31.33 -4.19 -34.71
C LEU A 157 32.09 -3.69 -35.94
N LYS A 158 32.05 -4.47 -37.03
CA LYS A 158 32.70 -4.14 -38.31
C LYS A 158 31.71 -3.97 -39.48
N ASP A 159 30.44 -4.28 -39.26
CA ASP A 159 29.42 -4.20 -40.32
C ASP A 159 29.10 -2.73 -40.63
N GLU A 160 29.57 -2.24 -41.78
CA GLU A 160 29.39 -0.86 -42.23
C GLU A 160 27.92 -0.47 -42.37
N LYS A 161 27.03 -1.41 -42.70
CA LYS A 161 25.59 -1.14 -42.83
C LYS A 161 25.01 -0.68 -41.49
N ILE A 162 25.42 -1.33 -40.41
CA ILE A 162 24.98 -0.99 -39.05
C ILE A 162 25.74 0.24 -38.54
N LEU A 163 27.06 0.31 -38.74
CA LEU A 163 27.89 1.42 -38.28
C LEU A 163 27.41 2.78 -38.84
N ASN A 164 26.97 2.81 -40.09
CA ASN A 164 26.46 4.02 -40.75
C ASN A 164 24.97 4.28 -40.47
N HIS A 165 24.26 3.38 -39.79
CA HIS A 165 22.84 3.56 -39.51
C HIS A 165 22.62 4.54 -38.33
N PRO A 166 21.76 5.57 -38.47
CA PRO A 166 21.55 6.58 -37.42
C PRO A 166 21.12 6.00 -36.06
N SER A 167 20.37 4.90 -36.05
CA SER A 167 19.96 4.23 -34.81
C SER A 167 21.14 3.64 -34.04
N PHE A 168 22.21 3.20 -34.70
CA PHE A 168 23.37 2.66 -34.01
C PHE A 168 24.09 3.74 -33.17
N LEU A 169 24.18 4.96 -33.68
CA LEU A 169 24.71 6.10 -32.91
C LEU A 169 23.84 6.41 -31.68
N LYS A 170 22.51 6.31 -31.83
CA LYS A 170 21.57 6.50 -30.71
C LYS A 170 21.64 5.36 -29.70
N ILE A 171 21.86 4.11 -30.12
CA ILE A 171 22.09 2.98 -29.23
C ILE A 171 23.29 3.27 -28.32
N LYS A 172 24.43 3.70 -28.89
CA LYS A 172 25.63 4.05 -28.10
C LYS A 172 25.32 5.11 -27.06
N LYS A 173 24.63 6.18 -27.48
CA LYS A 173 24.23 7.29 -26.60
C LYS A 173 23.32 6.81 -25.45
N TYR A 174 22.19 6.16 -25.76
CA TYR A 174 21.22 5.75 -24.74
C TYR A 174 21.76 4.66 -23.82
N HIS A 175 22.66 3.82 -24.32
CA HIS A 175 23.36 2.84 -23.50
C HIS A 175 24.27 3.51 -22.46
N GLU A 176 25.08 4.49 -22.85
CA GLU A 176 25.91 5.26 -21.91
C GLU A 176 25.06 6.07 -20.92
N GLU A 177 24.00 6.71 -21.39
CA GLU A 177 23.04 7.43 -20.54
C GLU A 177 22.39 6.50 -19.51
N LEU A 178 21.96 5.30 -19.92
CA LEU A 178 21.34 4.32 -19.02
C LEU A 178 22.28 3.92 -17.88
N HIS A 179 23.54 3.62 -18.19
CA HIS A 179 24.55 3.33 -17.16
C HIS A 179 24.83 4.54 -16.25
N ALA A 180 24.91 5.75 -16.80
CA ALA A 180 25.14 6.96 -16.01
C ALA A 180 23.97 7.27 -15.04
N VAL A 181 22.73 7.08 -15.49
CA VAL A 181 21.53 7.24 -14.63
C VAL A 181 21.47 6.14 -13.58
N ALA A 182 21.85 4.91 -13.94
CA ALA A 182 21.91 3.80 -12.99
C ALA A 182 22.92 4.06 -11.86
N VAL A 183 24.08 4.65 -12.15
CA VAL A 183 25.06 5.06 -11.14
C VAL A 183 24.44 6.11 -10.19
N ARG A 184 23.76 7.12 -10.73
CA ARG A 184 23.05 8.13 -9.90
C ARG A 184 21.99 7.48 -9.01
N CYS A 185 21.24 6.52 -9.53
CA CYS A 185 20.28 5.74 -8.74
C CYS A 185 20.96 5.03 -7.56
N LEU A 186 22.08 4.32 -7.80
CA LEU A 186 22.81 3.62 -6.74
C LEU A 186 23.40 4.58 -5.70
N GLN A 187 23.91 5.74 -6.12
CA GLN A 187 24.42 6.77 -5.19
C GLN A 187 23.31 7.25 -4.24
N GLU A 188 22.09 7.44 -4.73
CA GLU A 188 20.97 7.83 -3.87
C GLU A 188 20.51 6.70 -2.94
N ILE A 189 20.65 5.43 -3.35
CA ILE A 189 20.43 4.29 -2.46
C ILE A 189 21.45 4.30 -1.31
N ASP A 190 22.74 4.52 -1.61
CA ASP A 190 23.81 4.62 -0.61
C ASP A 190 23.60 5.82 0.34
N ASN A 191 23.10 6.93 -0.20
CA ASN A 191 22.70 8.12 0.58
C ASN A 191 21.38 7.95 1.35
N GLN A 192 20.74 6.77 1.28
CA GLN A 192 19.44 6.48 1.89
C GLN A 192 18.30 7.39 1.41
N ASN A 193 18.45 8.01 0.24
CA ASN A 193 17.47 8.89 -0.38
C ASN A 193 16.58 8.10 -1.36
N ARG A 194 15.64 7.35 -0.80
CA ARG A 194 14.74 6.48 -1.59
C ARG A 194 13.94 7.25 -2.64
N ALA A 195 13.48 8.46 -2.34
CA ALA A 195 12.66 9.25 -3.26
C ALA A 195 13.45 9.61 -4.52
N GLN A 196 14.69 10.07 -4.37
CA GLN A 196 15.54 10.42 -5.51
C GLN A 196 16.04 9.18 -6.25
N ALA A 197 16.30 8.07 -5.55
CA ALA A 197 16.62 6.79 -6.18
C ALA A 197 15.48 6.31 -7.11
N ILE A 198 14.22 6.46 -6.68
CA ILE A 198 13.05 6.14 -7.52
C ILE A 198 12.99 7.05 -8.75
N HIS A 199 13.20 8.36 -8.58
CA HIS A 199 13.25 9.29 -9.71
C HIS A 199 14.30 8.87 -10.75
N TYR A 200 15.52 8.52 -10.32
CA TYR A 200 16.54 8.05 -11.25
C TYR A 200 16.23 6.66 -11.86
N TYR A 201 15.54 5.78 -11.13
CA TYR A 201 15.03 4.53 -11.70
C TYR A 201 13.99 4.77 -12.81
N GLU A 202 13.10 5.76 -12.64
CA GLU A 202 12.13 6.15 -13.66
C GLU A 202 12.84 6.74 -14.90
N GLU A 203 13.84 7.61 -14.70
CA GLU A 203 14.68 8.13 -15.78
C GLU A 203 15.43 7.00 -16.52
N ALA A 204 15.95 6.00 -15.78
CA ALA A 204 16.58 4.82 -16.35
C ALA A 204 15.58 3.98 -17.16
N SER A 205 14.35 3.84 -16.69
CA SER A 205 13.28 3.10 -17.38
C SER A 205 12.89 3.76 -18.70
N VAL A 206 12.76 5.09 -18.71
CA VAL A 206 12.52 5.87 -19.94
C VAL A 206 13.71 5.74 -20.91
N THR A 207 14.93 5.80 -20.40
CA THR A 207 16.15 5.66 -21.22
C THR A 207 16.27 4.26 -21.82
N LEU A 208 15.95 3.22 -21.04
CA LEU A 208 15.85 1.84 -21.52
C LEU A 208 14.86 1.73 -22.67
N GLN A 209 13.65 2.29 -22.56
CA GLN A 209 12.67 2.24 -23.65
C GLN A 209 13.20 2.86 -24.95
N LYS A 210 13.91 4.00 -24.86
CA LYS A 210 14.56 4.63 -26.02
C LYS A 210 15.65 3.74 -26.61
N LEU A 211 16.46 3.10 -25.77
CA LEU A 211 17.49 2.14 -26.20
C LEU A 211 16.86 0.96 -26.96
N LEU A 212 15.81 0.34 -26.40
CA LEU A 212 15.10 -0.79 -27.02
C LEU A 212 14.52 -0.42 -28.39
N GLN A 213 13.90 0.76 -28.51
CA GLN A 213 13.35 1.24 -29.78
C GLN A 213 14.43 1.40 -30.87
N GLU A 214 15.63 1.82 -30.51
CA GLU A 214 16.72 1.96 -31.48
C GLU A 214 17.36 0.61 -31.83
N ILE A 215 17.41 -0.33 -30.88
CA ILE A 215 17.81 -1.72 -31.15
C ILE A 215 16.86 -2.37 -32.16
N ASP A 216 15.54 -2.21 -31.99
CA ASP A 216 14.55 -2.75 -32.90
C ASP A 216 14.70 -2.22 -34.33
N LYS A 217 15.05 -0.94 -34.50
CA LYS A 217 15.36 -0.38 -35.83
C LYS A 217 16.59 -1.01 -36.45
N VAL A 218 17.64 -1.28 -35.67
CA VAL A 218 18.84 -1.97 -36.17
C VAL A 218 18.52 -3.43 -36.53
N LYS A 219 17.63 -4.11 -35.80
CA LYS A 219 17.19 -5.47 -36.14
C LYS A 219 16.48 -5.58 -37.49
N GLN A 220 15.88 -4.50 -37.99
CA GLN A 220 15.18 -4.49 -39.29
C GLN A 220 16.14 -4.47 -40.48
N ILE A 221 17.40 -4.11 -40.25
CA ILE A 221 18.41 -3.98 -41.30
C ILE A 221 19.45 -5.11 -41.27
N VAL A 222 19.33 -6.10 -40.39
CA VAL A 222 20.25 -7.25 -40.26
C VAL A 222 19.54 -8.57 -40.52
#